data_AF-A0AAU8JH34-F1
#
_entry.id   AF-A0AAU8JH34-F1
#
_cell.length_a   1.000
_cell.length_b   1.000
_cell.length_c   1.000
_cell.angle_alpha   90.00
_cell.angle_beta   90.00
_cell.angle_gamma   90.00
#
_symmetry.space_group_name_H-M   'P 1'
#
loop_
_entity.id
_entity.type
_entity.pdbx_description
1 polymer ?
#
loop_
_entity_poly.entity_id
_entity_poly.type
_entity_poly.pdbx_seq_one_letter_code
_entity_poly.pdbx_strand_id
1 'polypeptide(L)'
;MNEPQTETQPLLIPKDTLVKLPSHKFYRQTFMFYEMLSILLWGVTRISYDVKCLTDGVRGRSIQPSGEWDVGTIRLLTIVGIKFRTEETRLEFDCLTKYPPTLLLPDTAVIQSDSNLVCREPAQVGSIVRELKEELQAACVETTDFLVPTRLGFPMIEFLEPGKEWRQAEMRLDLEISFKSDNYKPGNKPASISASKAPTILPLGEQLNPPRNS
;
A
#
# COMPACT_ATOMS: atom_id res chain seq x y z
N MET A 1 37.50 3.23 -10.08
CA MET A 1 36.72 4.47 -10.12
C MET A 1 35.32 4.06 -9.67
N ASN A 2 35.03 4.22 -8.38
CA ASN A 2 33.77 3.76 -7.80
C ASN A 2 32.70 4.81 -8.06
N GLU A 3 31.62 4.45 -8.74
CA GLU A 3 30.42 5.28 -8.82
C GLU A 3 29.84 5.46 -7.42
N PRO A 4 29.46 6.69 -7.02
CA PRO A 4 28.75 6.90 -5.78
C PRO A 4 27.37 6.26 -5.89
N GLN A 5 27.08 5.31 -4.99
CA GLN A 5 25.72 4.82 -4.81
C GLN A 5 24.85 6.00 -4.37
N THR A 6 24.02 6.50 -5.29
CA THR A 6 23.00 7.50 -4.98
C THR A 6 21.98 6.84 -4.07
N GLU A 7 22.17 6.99 -2.77
CA GLU A 7 21.17 6.68 -1.77
C GLU A 7 19.95 7.57 -2.08
N THR A 8 18.93 6.99 -2.71
CA THR A 8 17.70 7.68 -3.06
C THR A 8 17.06 8.16 -1.77
N GLN A 9 17.22 9.45 -1.46
CA GLN A 9 16.55 10.04 -0.31
C GLN A 9 15.05 9.77 -0.42
N PRO A 10 14.38 9.34 0.67
CA PRO A 10 12.95 9.11 0.63
C PRO A 10 12.26 10.41 0.21
N LEU A 11 11.35 10.30 -0.76
CA LEU A 11 10.49 11.40 -1.22
C LEU A 11 9.71 11.95 -0.02
N LEU A 12 10.18 13.08 0.51
CA LEU A 12 9.59 13.73 1.67
C LEU A 12 8.64 14.83 1.19
N ILE A 13 7.35 14.68 1.46
CA ILE A 13 6.39 15.77 1.27
C ILE A 13 6.65 16.84 2.36
N PRO A 14 6.76 18.14 2.01
CA PRO A 14 6.93 19.19 3.01
C PRO A 14 5.84 19.16 4.07
N LYS A 15 6.19 19.40 5.34
CA LYS A 15 5.25 19.36 6.47
C LYS A 15 4.07 20.31 6.30
N ASP A 16 4.30 21.44 5.65
CA ASP A 16 3.30 22.49 5.43
C ASP A 16 2.49 22.30 4.15
N THR A 17 2.53 21.10 3.57
CA THR A 17 1.73 20.77 2.40
C THR A 17 0.25 20.68 2.78
N LEU A 18 -0.59 21.42 2.05
CA LEU A 18 -2.03 21.40 2.21
C LEU A 18 -2.67 20.45 1.20
N VAL A 19 -3.73 19.78 1.61
CA VAL A 19 -4.59 18.96 0.75
C VAL A 19 -6.01 19.47 0.84
N LYS A 20 -6.66 19.60 -0.32
CA LYS A 20 -8.09 19.87 -0.42
C LYS A 20 -8.84 18.63 -0.89
N LEU A 21 -9.74 18.13 -0.06
CA LEU A 21 -10.61 16.98 -0.36
C LEU A 21 -11.87 17.44 -1.10
N PRO A 22 -12.47 16.58 -1.96
CA PRO A 22 -13.71 16.90 -2.65
C PRO A 22 -14.85 17.23 -1.68
N SER A 23 -15.55 18.31 -2.00
CA SER A 23 -16.35 19.16 -1.09
C SER A 23 -17.67 18.59 -0.57
N HIS A 24 -18.05 17.36 -0.94
CA HIS A 24 -19.38 16.82 -0.64
C HIS A 24 -19.45 15.90 0.60
N LYS A 25 -18.31 15.51 1.20
CA LYS A 25 -18.30 14.56 2.34
C LYS A 25 -17.54 15.01 3.60
N PHE A 26 -16.77 16.11 3.54
CA PHE A 26 -15.95 16.57 4.68
C PHE A 26 -16.34 17.99 5.14
N TYR A 27 -16.54 18.16 6.46
CA TYR A 27 -16.89 19.45 7.09
C TYR A 27 -15.77 20.51 6.97
N ARG A 28 -14.51 20.10 6.77
CA ARG A 28 -13.40 20.95 6.36
C ARG A 28 -12.93 20.49 4.98
N GLN A 29 -12.71 21.43 4.07
CA GLN A 29 -12.25 21.11 2.72
C GLN A 29 -10.73 20.98 2.66
N THR A 30 -9.98 21.68 3.53
CA THR A 30 -8.52 21.74 3.48
C THR A 30 -7.89 21.26 4.79
N PHE A 31 -6.87 20.43 4.67
CA PHE A 31 -6.11 19.83 5.78
C PHE A 31 -4.62 19.96 5.52
N MET A 32 -3.80 19.91 6.57
CA MET A 32 -2.39 19.57 6.38
C MET A 32 -2.30 18.12 5.94
N PHE A 33 -1.40 17.81 5.00
CA PHE A 33 -1.26 16.46 4.45
C PHE A 33 -1.06 15.41 5.55
N TYR A 34 -0.18 15.70 6.51
CA TYR A 34 0.09 14.77 7.61
C TYR A 34 -1.07 14.62 8.60
N GLU A 35 -1.90 15.64 8.77
CA GLU A 35 -3.15 15.54 9.55
C GLU A 35 -4.15 14.62 8.84
N MET A 36 -4.30 14.77 7.52
CA MET A 36 -5.15 13.90 6.70
C MET A 36 -4.71 12.43 6.84
N LEU A 37 -3.41 12.14 6.74
CA LEU A 37 -2.90 10.78 6.95
C LEU A 37 -3.27 10.23 8.33
N SER A 38 -3.21 11.05 9.37
CA SER A 38 -3.59 10.64 10.74
C SER A 38 -5.09 10.41 10.88
N ILE A 39 -5.94 11.21 10.22
CA ILE A 39 -7.39 11.01 10.18
C ILE A 39 -7.74 9.68 9.50
N LEU A 40 -7.09 9.36 8.39
CA LEU A 40 -7.30 8.09 7.67
C LEU A 40 -6.86 6.89 8.51
N LEU A 41 -5.68 6.98 9.13
CA LEU A 41 -5.20 5.95 10.07
C LEU A 41 -6.18 5.73 11.22
N TRP A 42 -6.74 6.81 11.77
CA TRP A 42 -7.73 6.73 12.82
C TRP A 42 -9.03 6.05 12.34
N GLY A 43 -9.45 6.30 11.11
CA GLY A 43 -10.57 5.61 10.46
C GLY A 43 -10.39 4.10 10.38
N VAL A 44 -9.16 3.63 10.11
CA VAL A 44 -8.84 2.20 10.07
C VAL A 44 -8.73 1.60 11.47
N THR A 45 -7.95 2.22 12.35
CA THR A 45 -7.66 1.66 13.69
C THR A 45 -8.87 1.60 14.61
N ARG A 46 -9.94 2.35 14.32
CA ARG A 46 -11.18 2.32 15.10
C ARG A 46 -12.17 1.20 14.73
N ILE A 47 -11.89 0.41 13.69
CA ILE A 47 -12.76 -0.71 13.29
C ILE A 47 -12.87 -1.72 14.45
N SER A 48 -11.73 -2.12 15.02
CA SER A 48 -11.68 -3.00 16.18
C SER A 48 -10.35 -2.87 16.92
N TYR A 49 -10.31 -3.40 18.15
CA TYR A 49 -9.08 -3.45 18.93
C TYR A 49 -7.99 -4.29 18.25
N ASP A 50 -8.36 -5.43 17.66
CA ASP A 50 -7.43 -6.30 16.94
C ASP A 50 -6.85 -5.63 15.69
N VAL A 51 -7.64 -4.84 14.96
CA VAL A 51 -7.16 -4.03 13.83
C VAL A 51 -6.13 -3.01 14.31
N LYS A 52 -6.42 -2.29 15.40
CA LYS A 52 -5.44 -1.37 16.00
C LYS A 52 -4.14 -2.08 16.38
N CYS A 53 -4.23 -3.21 17.07
CA CYS A 53 -3.04 -3.99 17.46
C CYS A 53 -2.25 -4.45 16.23
N LEU A 54 -2.95 -4.88 15.18
CA LEU A 54 -2.32 -5.26 13.92
C LEU A 54 -1.65 -4.06 13.23
N THR A 55 -2.21 -2.87 13.28
CA THR A 55 -1.57 -1.64 12.77
C THR A 55 -0.28 -1.28 13.54
N ASP A 56 -0.32 -1.39 14.86
CA ASP A 56 0.84 -1.16 15.73
C ASP A 56 1.91 -2.25 15.54
N GLY A 57 1.46 -3.47 15.26
CA GLY A 57 2.28 -4.64 14.99
C GLY A 57 2.12 -5.71 16.05
N VAL A 58 1.85 -6.94 15.59
CA VAL A 58 1.71 -8.11 16.45
C VAL A 58 2.77 -9.14 16.14
N ARG A 59 3.15 -9.89 17.17
CA ARG A 59 3.98 -11.08 17.00
C ARG A 59 3.20 -12.15 16.26
N GLY A 60 3.84 -12.81 15.32
CA GLY A 60 3.20 -13.89 14.57
C GLY A 60 4.18 -14.57 13.64
N ARG A 61 3.62 -15.32 12.70
CA ARG A 61 4.37 -16.08 11.71
C ARG A 61 3.79 -15.87 10.32
N SER A 62 4.64 -15.97 9.31
CA SER A 62 4.25 -15.93 7.91
C SER A 62 4.91 -17.09 7.16
N ILE A 63 4.18 -17.69 6.23
CA ILE A 63 4.73 -18.62 5.24
C ILE A 63 4.74 -17.92 3.89
N GLN A 64 5.94 -17.73 3.36
CA GLN A 64 6.15 -17.27 1.99
C GLN A 64 6.10 -18.46 1.04
N PRO A 65 5.97 -18.25 -0.29
CA PRO A 65 5.97 -19.35 -1.27
C PRO A 65 7.18 -20.29 -1.20
N SER A 66 8.26 -19.91 -0.53
CA SER A 66 9.43 -20.75 -0.24
C SER A 66 9.16 -21.90 0.75
N GLY A 67 8.02 -21.90 1.45
CA GLY A 67 7.46 -23.08 2.12
C GLY A 67 7.76 -23.23 3.61
N GLU A 68 8.51 -22.33 4.23
CA GLU A 68 8.80 -22.37 5.68
C GLU A 68 8.09 -21.26 6.43
N TRP A 69 7.63 -21.58 7.64
CA TRP A 69 7.12 -20.58 8.58
C TRP A 69 8.28 -19.78 9.14
N ASP A 70 8.22 -18.47 8.97
CA ASP A 70 9.13 -17.53 9.58
C ASP A 70 8.41 -16.74 10.68
N VAL A 71 9.12 -16.47 11.77
CA VAL A 71 8.58 -15.78 12.93
C VAL A 71 9.01 -14.31 12.87
N GLY A 72 8.09 -13.42 13.21
CA GLY A 72 8.37 -11.99 13.14
C GLY A 72 7.22 -11.12 13.61
N THR A 73 7.21 -9.90 13.08
CA THR A 73 6.18 -8.89 13.35
C THR A 73 5.31 -8.71 12.12
N ILE A 74 4.01 -8.93 12.27
CA ILE A 74 2.98 -8.70 11.26
C ILE A 74 2.39 -7.31 11.52
N ARG A 75 2.30 -6.47 10.48
CA ARG A 75 1.63 -5.16 10.56
C ARG A 75 0.60 -4.97 9.46
N LEU A 76 -0.56 -4.42 9.82
CA LEU A 76 -1.51 -3.84 8.88
C LEU A 76 -1.09 -2.41 8.56
N LEU A 77 -0.87 -2.14 7.28
CA LEU A 77 -0.50 -0.83 6.75
C LEU A 77 -1.75 -0.17 6.19
N THR A 78 -1.97 1.08 6.58
CA THR A 78 -2.92 1.97 5.92
C THR A 78 -2.15 2.82 4.93
N ILE A 79 -2.28 2.54 3.64
CA ILE A 79 -1.45 3.16 2.61
C ILE A 79 -2.26 4.22 1.86
N VAL A 80 -1.74 5.44 1.81
CA VAL A 80 -2.27 6.47 0.90
C VAL A 80 -1.39 6.54 -0.32
N GLY A 81 -2.00 6.29 -1.48
CA GLY A 81 -1.36 6.45 -2.76
C GLY A 81 -1.85 7.70 -3.49
N ILE A 82 -0.94 8.49 -4.01
CA ILE A 82 -1.19 9.77 -4.69
C ILE A 82 -0.59 9.70 -6.09
N LYS A 83 -1.41 9.98 -7.11
CA LYS A 83 -0.97 10.07 -8.50
C LYS A 83 -1.29 11.45 -9.07
N PHE A 84 -0.27 12.28 -9.28
CA PHE A 84 -0.44 13.57 -9.94
C PHE A 84 -0.77 13.38 -11.41
N ARG A 85 -1.66 14.22 -11.98
CA ARG A 85 -2.05 14.09 -13.40
C ARG A 85 -0.90 14.24 -14.38
N THR A 86 0.12 15.02 -14.00
CA THR A 86 1.28 15.34 -14.83
C THR A 86 2.43 14.37 -14.65
N GLU A 87 2.27 13.35 -13.80
CA GLU A 87 3.35 12.43 -13.41
C GLU A 87 2.90 10.98 -13.64
N GLU A 88 3.82 10.14 -14.12
CA GLU A 88 3.53 8.71 -14.29
C GLU A 88 3.60 7.94 -12.97
N THR A 89 4.49 8.40 -12.08
CA THR A 89 4.76 7.74 -10.81
C THR A 89 3.67 8.02 -9.79
N ARG A 90 3.30 6.97 -9.04
CA ARG A 90 2.45 7.08 -7.87
C ARG A 90 3.33 7.14 -6.62
N LEU A 91 3.06 8.11 -5.76
CA LEU A 91 3.66 8.18 -4.43
C LEU A 91 2.81 7.37 -3.47
N GLU A 92 3.45 6.64 -2.55
CA GLU A 92 2.76 5.82 -1.55
C GLU A 92 3.32 6.11 -0.17
N PHE A 93 2.43 6.20 0.81
CA PHE A 93 2.76 6.54 2.20
C PHE A 93 2.02 5.62 3.15
N ASP A 94 2.73 4.92 4.04
CA ASP A 94 2.14 4.34 5.23
C ASP A 94 1.68 5.50 6.14
N CYS A 95 0.39 5.53 6.46
CA CYS A 95 -0.22 6.58 7.27
C CYS A 95 0.33 6.63 8.70
N LEU A 96 0.89 5.53 9.22
CA LEU A 96 1.51 5.51 10.54
C LEU A 96 2.94 6.05 10.50
N THR A 97 3.81 5.49 9.65
CA THR A 97 5.23 5.90 9.61
C THR A 97 5.49 7.14 8.76
N LYS A 98 4.56 7.51 7.88
CA LYS A 98 4.66 8.61 6.90
C LYS A 98 5.73 8.39 5.82
N TYR A 99 6.24 7.17 5.70
CA TYR A 99 7.24 6.77 4.71
C TYR A 99 6.62 5.79 3.69
N PRO A 100 7.27 5.61 2.53
CA PRO A 100 6.88 4.55 1.61
C PRO A 100 6.85 3.18 2.29
N PRO A 101 5.84 2.35 2.00
CA PRO A 101 5.73 1.02 2.57
C PRO A 101 6.95 0.17 2.18
N THR A 102 7.37 -0.70 3.09
CA THR A 102 8.43 -1.68 2.85
C THR A 102 8.00 -3.05 3.37
N LEU A 103 8.58 -4.12 2.84
CA LEU A 103 8.36 -5.51 3.31
C LEU A 103 6.89 -5.97 3.23
N LEU A 104 6.19 -5.60 2.16
CA LEU A 104 4.82 -6.06 1.89
C LEU A 104 4.82 -7.57 1.62
N LEU A 105 3.85 -8.27 2.22
CA LEU A 105 3.57 -9.66 1.89
C LEU A 105 2.69 -9.73 0.63
N PRO A 106 2.91 -10.72 -0.25
CA PRO A 106 1.98 -10.97 -1.35
C PRO A 106 0.66 -11.51 -0.82
N ASP A 107 -0.43 -11.30 -1.55
CA ASP A 107 -1.78 -11.80 -1.21
C ASP A 107 -1.84 -13.31 -0.97
N THR A 108 -0.93 -14.06 -1.59
CA THR A 108 -0.84 -15.53 -1.49
C THR A 108 -0.12 -16.00 -0.24
N ALA A 109 0.58 -15.12 0.50
CA ALA A 109 1.21 -15.49 1.76
C ALA A 109 0.14 -15.84 2.80
N VAL A 110 0.46 -16.78 3.69
CA VAL A 110 -0.41 -17.11 4.84
C VAL A 110 0.24 -16.55 6.09
N ILE A 111 -0.57 -15.94 6.95
CA ILE A 111 -0.12 -15.37 8.23
C ILE A 111 -0.92 -15.94 9.38
N GLN A 112 -0.32 -15.91 10.58
CA GLN A 112 -0.98 -16.29 11.81
C GLN A 112 -0.39 -15.55 13.03
N SER A 113 -1.24 -15.15 13.98
CA SER A 113 -0.87 -14.62 15.29
C SER A 113 -1.80 -15.15 16.37
N ASP A 114 -1.27 -15.89 17.35
CA ASP A 114 -2.06 -16.41 18.47
C ASP A 114 -2.66 -15.31 19.36
N SER A 115 -2.14 -14.09 19.26
CA SER A 115 -2.50 -12.94 20.08
C SER A 115 -3.48 -11.96 19.41
N ASN A 116 -3.91 -12.24 18.18
CA ASN A 116 -4.75 -11.32 17.40
C ASN A 116 -5.88 -12.07 16.70
N LEU A 117 -7.13 -11.65 16.91
CA LEU A 117 -8.30 -12.36 16.40
C LEU A 117 -8.45 -12.30 14.88
N VAL A 118 -7.94 -11.25 14.21
CA VAL A 118 -8.03 -11.09 12.75
C VAL A 118 -7.26 -12.19 12.01
N CYS A 119 -6.18 -12.69 12.61
CA CYS A 119 -5.32 -13.71 12.00
C CYS A 119 -4.96 -14.82 12.99
N ARG A 120 -5.89 -15.19 13.87
CA ARG A 120 -5.64 -16.24 14.88
C ARG A 120 -5.40 -17.61 14.25
N GLU A 121 -6.20 -17.91 13.24
CA GLU A 121 -6.04 -19.09 12.41
C GLU A 121 -5.21 -18.73 11.17
N PRO A 122 -4.44 -19.69 10.60
CA PRO A 122 -3.72 -19.46 9.35
C PRO A 122 -4.67 -19.02 8.24
N ALA A 123 -4.47 -17.81 7.71
CA ALA A 123 -5.26 -17.26 6.62
C ALA A 123 -4.40 -16.51 5.61
N GLN A 124 -4.86 -16.50 4.36
CA GLN A 124 -4.19 -15.78 3.27
C GLN A 124 -4.32 -14.27 3.48
N VAL A 125 -3.22 -13.55 3.20
CA VAL A 125 -3.16 -12.09 3.30
C VAL A 125 -4.26 -11.45 2.46
N GLY A 126 -4.47 -11.90 1.23
CA GLY A 126 -5.51 -11.34 0.35
C GLY A 126 -6.93 -11.50 0.90
N SER A 127 -7.22 -12.61 1.59
CA SER A 127 -8.53 -12.83 2.23
C SER A 127 -8.74 -11.88 3.40
N ILE A 128 -7.75 -11.77 4.29
CA ILE A 128 -7.79 -10.87 5.45
C ILE A 128 -7.95 -9.42 4.99
N VAL A 129 -7.12 -8.97 4.05
CA VAL A 129 -7.14 -7.59 3.55
C VAL A 129 -8.49 -7.26 2.93
N ARG A 130 -9.07 -8.19 2.15
CA ARG A 130 -10.40 -8.01 1.56
C ARG A 130 -11.48 -7.85 2.63
N GLU A 131 -11.50 -8.72 3.63
CA GLU A 131 -12.47 -8.66 4.73
C GLU A 131 -12.35 -7.35 5.51
N LEU A 132 -11.12 -6.92 5.83
CA LEU A 132 -10.88 -5.63 6.49
C LEU A 132 -11.30 -4.43 5.63
N LYS A 133 -11.11 -4.49 4.31
CA LYS A 133 -11.60 -3.44 3.39
C LYS A 133 -13.12 -3.36 3.39
N GLU A 134 -13.81 -4.50 3.43
CA GLU A 134 -15.27 -4.57 3.51
C GLU A 134 -15.78 -4.01 4.85
N GLU A 135 -15.15 -4.38 5.96
CA GLU A 135 -15.45 -3.84 7.29
C GLU A 135 -15.22 -2.32 7.38
N LEU A 136 -14.11 -1.82 6.82
CA LEU A 136 -13.82 -0.40 6.78
C LEU A 136 -14.86 0.38 5.98
N GLN A 137 -15.29 -0.15 4.82
CA GLN A 137 -16.35 0.47 4.02
C GLN A 137 -17.69 0.53 4.76
N ALA A 138 -18.01 -0.50 5.54
CA ALA A 138 -19.21 -0.53 6.36
C ALA A 138 -19.12 0.45 7.55
N ALA A 139 -17.95 0.60 8.15
CA ALA A 139 -17.73 1.43 9.34
C ALA A 139 -17.51 2.92 9.05
N CYS A 140 -16.96 3.27 7.88
CA CYS A 140 -16.55 4.64 7.53
C CYS A 140 -16.85 4.98 6.07
N VAL A 141 -18.11 5.37 5.80
CA VAL A 141 -18.63 5.70 4.47
C VAL A 141 -17.86 6.85 3.79
N GLU A 142 -17.24 7.73 4.57
CA GLU A 142 -16.41 8.83 4.06
C GLU A 142 -15.12 8.34 3.38
N THR A 143 -14.63 7.14 3.73
CA THR A 143 -13.41 6.55 3.15
C THR A 143 -13.68 5.68 1.93
N THR A 144 -14.93 5.27 1.70
CA THR A 144 -15.32 4.32 0.65
C THR A 144 -14.84 4.74 -0.74
N ASP A 145 -15.00 6.01 -1.10
CA ASP A 145 -14.61 6.50 -2.43
C ASP A 145 -13.09 6.44 -2.64
N PHE A 146 -12.30 6.45 -1.57
CA PHE A 146 -10.84 6.30 -1.65
C PHE A 146 -10.40 4.84 -1.69
N LEU A 147 -11.22 3.90 -1.18
CA LEU A 147 -10.92 2.46 -1.12
C LEU A 147 -11.26 1.74 -2.43
N VAL A 148 -12.37 2.12 -3.05
CA VAL A 148 -12.89 1.47 -4.27
C VAL A 148 -13.08 2.52 -5.37
N PRO A 149 -12.61 2.28 -6.60
CA PRO A 149 -12.79 3.23 -7.67
C PRO A 149 -14.27 3.38 -8.03
N THR A 150 -14.68 4.61 -8.28
CA THR A 150 -16.00 4.91 -8.86
C THR A 150 -15.98 4.70 -10.37
N ARG A 151 -17.12 4.90 -11.04
CA ARG A 151 -17.17 4.95 -12.53
C ARG A 151 -16.23 5.99 -13.14
N LEU A 152 -15.86 7.02 -12.38
CA LEU A 152 -14.95 8.08 -12.80
C LEU A 152 -13.51 7.86 -12.31
N GLY A 153 -13.21 6.69 -11.74
CA GLY A 153 -11.94 6.42 -11.06
C GLY A 153 -11.97 6.82 -9.59
N PHE A 154 -10.80 7.03 -9.01
CA PHE A 154 -10.69 7.47 -7.62
C PHE A 154 -10.85 9.00 -7.50
N PRO A 155 -11.17 9.52 -6.30
CA PRO A 155 -11.35 10.94 -6.07
C PRO A 155 -10.13 11.78 -6.43
N MET A 156 -10.40 12.90 -7.10
CA MET A 156 -9.42 13.95 -7.34
C MET A 156 -9.32 14.86 -6.11
N ILE A 157 -8.10 15.08 -5.65
CA ILE A 157 -7.76 16.01 -4.58
C ILE A 157 -6.82 17.08 -5.11
N GLU A 158 -6.72 18.20 -4.41
CA GLU A 158 -5.78 19.28 -4.74
C GLU A 158 -4.66 19.33 -3.69
N PHE A 159 -3.41 19.46 -4.13
CA PHE A 159 -2.22 19.58 -3.30
C PHE A 159 -1.61 20.96 -3.46
N LEU A 160 -1.18 21.56 -2.36
CA LEU A 160 -0.38 22.78 -2.34
C LEU A 160 0.86 22.56 -1.49
N GLU A 161 2.01 22.43 -2.15
CA GLU A 161 3.31 22.48 -1.48
C GLU A 161 3.76 23.94 -1.31
N PRO A 162 4.54 24.26 -0.26
CA PRO A 162 5.06 25.61 -0.06
C PRO A 162 5.82 26.13 -1.29
N GLY A 163 5.42 27.30 -1.78
CA GLY A 163 6.05 27.96 -2.93
C GLY A 163 5.67 27.40 -4.30
N LYS A 164 4.73 26.45 -4.37
CA LYS A 164 4.18 25.91 -5.63
C LYS A 164 2.73 26.33 -5.84
N GLU A 165 2.19 26.04 -7.02
CA GLU A 165 0.77 26.20 -7.31
C GLU A 165 -0.04 24.96 -6.87
N TRP A 166 -1.36 25.11 -6.82
CA TRP A 166 -2.27 23.98 -6.60
C TRP A 166 -2.17 22.96 -7.73
N ARG A 167 -1.97 21.69 -7.38
CA ARG A 167 -1.87 20.57 -8.33
C ARG A 167 -2.94 19.54 -8.06
N GLN A 168 -3.52 18.99 -9.11
CA GLN A 168 -4.51 17.92 -8.98
C GLN A 168 -3.84 16.55 -8.94
N ALA A 169 -4.31 15.71 -8.02
CA ALA A 169 -3.88 14.33 -7.91
C ALA A 169 -5.06 13.40 -7.63
N GLU A 170 -4.98 12.18 -8.15
CA GLU A 170 -5.87 11.10 -7.76
C GLU A 170 -5.36 10.53 -6.42
N MET A 171 -6.26 10.33 -5.47
CA MET A 171 -5.93 9.75 -4.16
C MET A 171 -6.63 8.41 -3.97
N ARG A 172 -5.89 7.44 -3.46
CA ARG A 172 -6.42 6.12 -3.10
C ARG A 172 -5.96 5.74 -1.70
N LEU A 173 -6.85 5.08 -0.97
CA LEU A 173 -6.58 4.44 0.31
C LEU A 173 -6.49 2.93 0.06
N ASP A 174 -5.46 2.31 0.62
CA ASP A 174 -5.26 0.87 0.55
C ASP A 174 -4.96 0.28 1.93
N LEU A 175 -5.21 -1.01 2.06
CA LEU A 175 -4.82 -1.81 3.22
C LEU A 175 -3.90 -2.92 2.73
N GLU A 176 -2.75 -3.05 3.37
CA GLU A 176 -1.75 -4.05 3.03
C GLU A 176 -1.18 -4.70 4.29
N ILE A 177 -0.62 -5.90 4.18
CA ILE A 177 0.10 -6.53 5.27
C ILE A 177 1.59 -6.48 5.00
N SER A 178 2.36 -6.05 6.01
CA SER A 178 3.81 -6.20 6.02
C SER A 178 4.25 -7.26 7.03
N PHE A 179 5.40 -7.85 6.76
CA PHE A 179 6.03 -8.79 7.69
C PHE A 179 7.52 -8.50 7.82
N LYS A 180 7.95 -8.31 9.06
CA LYS A 180 9.37 -8.20 9.40
C LYS A 180 9.81 -9.44 10.17
N SER A 181 10.57 -10.28 9.48
CA SER A 181 11.22 -11.46 10.07
C SER A 181 12.16 -11.06 11.22
N ASP A 182 12.22 -11.87 12.27
CA ASP A 182 13.25 -11.75 13.30
C ASP A 182 14.64 -12.12 12.79
N ASN A 183 14.68 -12.97 11.76
CA ASN A 183 15.90 -13.40 11.10
C ASN A 183 16.40 -12.38 10.06
N TYR A 184 15.70 -11.26 9.89
CA TYR A 184 16.06 -10.23 8.92
C TYR A 184 17.40 -9.57 9.28
N LYS A 185 18.40 -9.78 8.41
CA LYS A 185 19.68 -9.06 8.45
C LYS A 185 19.63 -7.90 7.43
N PRO A 186 19.74 -6.63 7.86
CA PRO A 186 19.79 -5.51 6.93
C PRO A 186 21.03 -5.66 6.03
N GLY A 187 20.82 -5.94 4.75
CA GLY A 187 21.88 -6.20 3.76
C GLY A 187 21.51 -7.27 2.72
N ASN A 188 20.65 -8.22 3.09
CA ASN A 188 20.02 -9.11 2.11
C ASN A 188 18.74 -8.44 1.62
N LYS A 189 18.80 -7.78 0.44
CA LYS A 189 17.58 -7.39 -0.26
C LYS A 189 16.74 -8.66 -0.45
N PRO A 190 15.51 -8.75 0.09
CA PRO A 190 14.59 -9.74 -0.44
C PRO A 190 14.45 -9.44 -1.93
N ALA A 191 14.41 -10.49 -2.76
CA ALA A 191 14.18 -10.33 -4.18
C ALA A 191 12.89 -9.52 -4.34
N SER A 192 13.04 -8.24 -4.66
CA SER A 192 11.94 -7.43 -5.11
C SER A 192 11.35 -8.20 -6.27
N ILE A 193 10.08 -8.62 -6.13
CA ILE A 193 9.31 -9.06 -7.28
C ILE A 193 9.24 -7.82 -8.16
N SER A 194 10.15 -7.79 -9.14
CA SER A 194 10.12 -6.86 -10.24
C SER A 194 8.71 -6.90 -10.78
N ALA A 195 8.09 -5.72 -10.93
CA ALA A 195 6.87 -5.54 -11.70
C ALA A 195 6.92 -6.49 -12.90
N SER A 196 6.05 -7.51 -12.88
CA SER A 196 5.88 -8.42 -13.99
C SER A 196 5.57 -7.54 -15.20
N LYS A 197 6.55 -7.41 -16.10
CA LYS A 197 6.24 -7.03 -17.49
C LYS A 197 5.15 -8.00 -17.92
N ALA A 198 3.96 -7.47 -18.16
CA ALA A 198 2.90 -8.24 -18.78
C ALA A 198 3.50 -8.96 -19.99
N PRO A 199 3.29 -10.27 -20.17
CA PRO A 199 3.72 -10.92 -21.39
C PRO A 199 3.04 -10.20 -22.55
N THR A 200 3.85 -9.69 -23.48
CA THR A 200 3.37 -9.17 -24.76
C THR A 200 2.59 -10.30 -25.43
N ILE A 201 1.27 -10.21 -25.38
CA ILE A 201 0.39 -11.08 -26.16
C ILE A 201 0.61 -10.70 -27.62
N LEU A 202 1.39 -11.50 -28.34
CA LEU A 202 1.45 -11.42 -29.79
C LEU A 202 0.08 -11.84 -30.35
N PRO A 203 -0.50 -11.12 -31.33
CA PRO A 203 -1.74 -11.53 -31.96
C PRO A 203 -1.56 -12.91 -32.62
N LEU A 204 -2.58 -13.74 -32.46
CA LEU A 204 -2.65 -15.12 -32.92
C LEU A 204 -2.58 -15.16 -34.47
N GLY A 205 -1.38 -15.27 -35.05
CA GLY A 205 -1.24 -15.24 -36.50
C GLY A 205 0.13 -15.53 -37.12
N GLU A 206 1.21 -15.73 -36.36
CA GLU A 206 2.53 -16.04 -36.96
C GLU A 206 3.02 -17.44 -36.55
N GLN A 207 2.71 -18.42 -37.41
CA GLN A 207 3.39 -19.72 -37.40
C GLN A 207 4.77 -19.57 -38.04
N LEU A 208 5.83 -19.76 -37.24
CA LEU A 208 7.20 -19.94 -37.73
C LEU A 208 7.34 -21.34 -38.36
N ASN A 209 7.55 -21.38 -39.68
CA ASN A 209 7.92 -22.58 -40.41
C ASN A 209 9.27 -23.15 -39.91
N PRO A 210 9.43 -24.48 -39.82
CA PRO A 210 10.71 -25.09 -39.48
C PRO A 210 11.68 -25.04 -40.67
N PRO A 211 13.01 -25.02 -40.42
CA PRO A 211 14.01 -24.98 -41.47
C PRO A 211 14.11 -26.34 -42.19
N ARG A 212 14.17 -26.28 -43.54
CA ARG A 212 14.53 -27.42 -44.38
C ARG A 212 16.05 -27.62 -44.30
N ASN A 213 16.49 -28.74 -43.73
CA ASN A 213 17.86 -29.21 -43.90
C ASN A 213 18.02 -29.78 -45.32
N SER A 214 19.07 -29.34 -46.00
CA SER A 214 19.62 -29.94 -47.23
C SER A 214 20.84 -30.76 -46.85
#